data_AF-A0A7S0XVT8-F1
#
_entry.id   AF-A0A7S0XVT8-F1
#
_cell.length_a   1.000
_cell.length_b   1.000
_cell.length_c   1.000
_cell.angle_alpha   90.00
_cell.angle_beta   90.00
_cell.angle_gamma   90.00
#
_symmetry.space_group_name_H-M   'P 1'
#
loop_
_entity.id
_entity.type
_entity.pdbx_description
1 polymer ?
#
loop_
_entity_poly.entity_id
_entity_poly.type
_entity_poly.pdbx_seq_one_letter_code
_entity_poly.pdbx_strand_id
1 'polypeptide(L)'
;SPAFAHVALETSLLSRIGRLLPLECVPGAALGRLTRGLSRQATAPGSPATRPGGRPTTAMSHKQSRYAPELVPSAITYEDIATFPRPGCSAPDSICFSLDDKTVTYLASSDGSLTRQLYAVDIETGHVRELCKPPSGTGQEDNFSLEEKLRRERARQLHTGITSYAWAEGADGAGKILV
;
A
#
# COMPACT_ATOMS: atom_id res chain seq x y z
N SER A 1 37.12 -12.79 8.18
CA SER A 1 36.44 -13.53 7.10
C SER A 1 35.28 -14.30 7.71
N PRO A 2 34.03 -13.87 7.48
CA PRO A 2 32.92 -14.81 7.45
C PRO A 2 32.16 -14.75 6.12
N ALA A 3 31.61 -15.90 5.77
CA ALA A 3 31.07 -16.25 4.47
C ALA A 3 29.83 -15.40 4.09
N PHE A 4 29.95 -14.71 2.96
CA PHE A 4 28.82 -14.17 2.22
C PHE A 4 28.00 -15.33 1.65
N ALA A 5 26.80 -15.54 2.18
CA ALA A 5 25.83 -16.44 1.57
C ALA A 5 25.35 -15.80 0.26
N HIS A 6 25.67 -16.46 -0.85
CA HIS A 6 25.23 -16.07 -2.19
C HIS A 6 23.70 -16.14 -2.29
N VAL A 7 23.06 -14.98 -2.44
CA VAL A 7 21.67 -14.88 -2.91
C VAL A 7 21.70 -15.13 -4.42
N ALA A 8 21.35 -16.36 -4.82
CA ALA A 8 21.22 -16.72 -6.22
C ALA A 8 19.94 -16.13 -6.82
N LEU A 9 20.11 -15.18 -7.73
CA LEU A 9 19.09 -14.75 -8.69
C LEU A 9 19.07 -15.76 -9.83
N GLU A 10 18.11 -16.70 -9.83
CA GLU A 10 17.80 -17.48 -11.03
C GLU A 10 16.42 -17.11 -11.55
N THR A 11 16.43 -16.37 -12.66
CA THR A 11 15.31 -16.22 -13.58
C THR A 11 15.19 -17.49 -14.42
N SER A 12 14.14 -18.27 -14.25
CA SER A 12 13.69 -19.22 -15.28
C SER A 12 12.22 -19.60 -15.14
N LEU A 13 11.63 -19.78 -16.31
CA LEU A 13 10.23 -19.82 -16.68
C LEU A 13 9.51 -21.15 -16.43
N LEU A 14 8.21 -20.99 -16.20
CA LEU A 14 7.06 -21.84 -16.57
C LEU A 14 6.89 -23.27 -15.99
N SER A 15 5.63 -23.44 -15.54
CA SER A 15 4.80 -24.65 -15.59
C SER A 15 4.88 -25.58 -14.39
N ARG A 16 3.93 -25.40 -13.46
CA ARG A 16 2.79 -26.33 -13.36
C ARG A 16 1.70 -25.79 -12.44
N ILE A 17 0.49 -25.94 -12.97
CA ILE A 17 -0.81 -25.62 -12.39
C ILE A 17 -1.06 -26.52 -11.19
N GLY A 18 -1.33 -25.92 -10.03
CA GLY A 18 -1.71 -26.59 -8.78
C GLY A 18 -2.60 -25.68 -7.95
N ARG A 19 -3.85 -25.59 -8.39
CA ARG A 19 -4.96 -24.84 -7.79
C ARG A 19 -5.21 -25.29 -6.33
N LEU A 20 -5.04 -24.41 -5.34
CA LEU A 20 -5.75 -24.47 -4.06
C LEU A 20 -6.19 -23.06 -3.60
N LEU A 21 -7.42 -22.76 -4.01
CA LEU A 21 -8.48 -21.93 -3.41
C LEU A 21 -8.12 -20.85 -2.37
N PRO A 22 -8.49 -19.57 -2.62
CA PRO A 22 -8.66 -18.59 -1.56
C PRO A 22 -9.95 -18.87 -0.79
N LEU A 23 -9.86 -18.90 0.54
CA LEU A 23 -11.03 -18.85 1.42
C LEU A 23 -11.55 -17.42 1.45
N GLU A 24 -12.34 -17.04 0.45
CA GLU A 24 -13.19 -15.86 0.53
C GLU A 24 -14.57 -16.22 1.10
N CYS A 25 -14.96 -15.46 2.12
CA CYS A 25 -16.25 -15.50 2.77
C CYS A 25 -17.33 -14.97 1.82
N VAL A 26 -18.24 -15.83 1.37
CA VAL A 26 -19.38 -15.48 0.50
C VAL A 26 -20.65 -15.32 1.34
N PRO A 27 -21.36 -14.18 1.25
CA PRO A 27 -22.76 -14.11 1.63
C PRO A 27 -23.69 -14.31 0.42
N GLY A 28 -24.58 -15.30 0.55
CA GLY A 28 -26.02 -15.11 0.32
C GLY A 28 -26.53 -14.93 -1.10
N ALA A 29 -27.02 -16.03 -1.67
CA ALA A 29 -27.76 -16.13 -2.92
C ALA A 29 -29.11 -15.37 -2.96
N ALA A 30 -29.52 -14.93 -4.14
CA ALA A 30 -30.92 -15.02 -4.58
C ALA A 30 -31.05 -14.97 -6.11
N LEU A 31 -31.88 -15.88 -6.61
CA LEU A 31 -32.16 -16.22 -8.00
C LEU A 31 -32.90 -15.14 -8.80
N GLY A 32 -32.80 -15.22 -10.13
CA GLY A 32 -33.86 -14.74 -11.01
C GLY A 32 -33.41 -14.32 -12.40
N ARG A 33 -33.19 -15.29 -13.28
CA ARG A 33 -33.02 -15.06 -14.72
C ARG A 33 -34.40 -15.18 -15.37
N LEU A 34 -34.89 -14.13 -16.02
CA LEU A 34 -35.97 -14.21 -17.01
C LEU A 34 -35.67 -13.25 -18.16
N THR A 35 -35.53 -13.86 -19.33
CA THR A 35 -35.36 -13.21 -20.63
C THR A 35 -36.73 -12.76 -21.15
N ARG A 36 -36.78 -11.58 -21.78
CA ARG A 36 -37.38 -11.34 -23.10
C ARG A 36 -37.28 -9.86 -23.44
N GLY A 37 -36.84 -9.61 -24.67
CA GLY A 37 -36.69 -8.27 -25.20
C GLY A 37 -38.03 -7.56 -25.44
N LEU A 38 -37.95 -6.25 -25.54
CA LEU A 38 -38.93 -5.41 -26.20
C LEU A 38 -38.21 -4.17 -26.76
N SER A 39 -38.24 -4.13 -28.09
CA SER A 39 -38.25 -3.00 -29.00
C SER A 39 -37.83 -1.61 -28.49
N ARG A 40 -36.91 -1.02 -29.26
CA ARG A 40 -36.74 0.43 -29.37
C ARG A 40 -38.09 1.12 -29.56
N GLN A 41 -38.33 2.18 -28.79
CA GLN A 41 -38.93 3.40 -29.33
C GLN A 41 -38.11 4.58 -28.85
N ALA A 42 -37.58 5.33 -29.83
CA ALA A 42 -37.03 6.64 -29.62
C ALA A 42 -38.19 7.62 -29.44
N THR A 43 -38.15 8.40 -28.36
CA THR A 43 -38.97 9.61 -28.22
C THR A 43 -38.03 10.74 -27.83
N ALA A 44 -37.84 11.69 -28.73
CA ALA A 44 -37.29 13.01 -28.45
C ALA A 44 -38.45 14.03 -28.45
N PRO A 45 -38.24 15.30 -28.07
CA PRO A 45 -37.70 15.79 -26.81
C PRO A 45 -38.82 16.55 -26.04
N GLY A 46 -38.94 16.33 -24.74
CA GLY A 46 -39.82 17.13 -23.88
C GLY A 46 -39.19 18.47 -23.51
N SER A 47 -39.91 19.56 -23.76
CA SER A 47 -39.60 20.94 -23.40
C SER A 47 -39.06 21.14 -21.98
N PRO A 48 -38.26 22.21 -21.74
CA PRO A 48 -37.67 22.49 -20.44
C PRO A 48 -38.76 22.74 -19.40
N ALA A 49 -38.88 21.85 -18.44
CA ALA A 49 -39.61 22.11 -17.22
C ALA A 49 -38.88 23.24 -16.47
N THR A 50 -39.43 24.46 -16.54
CA THR A 50 -39.09 25.56 -15.65
C THR A 50 -39.26 25.08 -14.22
N ARG A 51 -38.16 24.80 -13.52
CA ARG A 51 -38.19 24.49 -12.07
C ARG A 51 -38.72 25.73 -11.34
N PRO A 52 -39.86 25.66 -10.65
CA PRO A 52 -40.29 26.74 -9.78
C PRO A 52 -39.47 26.65 -8.49
N GLY A 53 -38.99 27.80 -8.02
CA GLY A 53 -38.42 27.94 -6.68
C GLY A 53 -36.90 27.91 -6.65
N GLY A 54 -36.27 29.01 -7.06
CA GLY A 54 -34.95 29.35 -6.54
C GLY A 54 -35.04 29.43 -5.01
N ARG A 55 -34.36 28.50 -4.32
CA ARG A 55 -34.14 28.61 -2.89
C ARG A 55 -33.40 29.94 -2.67
N PRO A 56 -33.83 30.85 -1.78
CA PRO A 56 -32.99 31.99 -1.44
C PRO A 56 -31.72 31.43 -0.84
N THR A 57 -30.65 31.39 -1.63
CA THR A 57 -29.30 31.22 -1.11
C THR A 57 -29.01 32.52 -0.39
N THR A 58 -29.43 32.61 0.88
CA THR A 58 -28.89 33.60 1.80
C THR A 58 -27.38 33.42 1.72
N ALA A 59 -26.73 34.36 1.03
CA ALA A 59 -25.29 34.43 0.95
C ALA A 59 -24.81 34.78 2.36
N MET A 60 -24.63 33.75 3.18
CA MET A 60 -23.85 33.83 4.40
C MET A 60 -22.44 34.19 3.94
N SER A 61 -22.15 35.49 3.88
CA SER A 61 -20.81 36.03 3.75
C SER A 61 -20.05 35.61 5.00
N HIS A 62 -19.61 34.36 5.03
CA HIS A 62 -18.57 33.93 5.94
C HIS A 62 -17.31 34.67 5.49
N LYS A 63 -17.13 35.89 6.00
CA LYS A 63 -15.83 36.53 6.03
C LYS A 63 -14.95 35.62 6.88
N GLN A 64 -14.33 34.64 6.24
CA GLN A 64 -13.22 33.92 6.83
C GLN A 64 -12.16 34.99 7.12
N SER A 65 -11.99 35.33 8.40
CA SER A 65 -10.89 36.21 8.79
C SER A 65 -9.62 35.53 8.33
N ARG A 66 -8.72 36.30 7.69
CA ARG A 66 -7.43 35.81 7.22
C ARG A 66 -6.62 35.37 8.45
N TYR A 67 -6.71 34.09 8.79
CA TYR A 67 -6.00 33.52 9.91
C TYR A 67 -4.50 33.71 9.66
N ALA A 68 -3.85 34.50 10.51
CA ALA A 68 -2.41 34.70 10.52
C ALA A 68 -1.91 34.14 11.85
N PRO A 69 -1.38 32.91 11.88
CA PRO A 69 -0.88 32.33 13.12
C PRO A 69 0.35 33.08 13.58
N GLU A 70 0.42 33.40 14.87
CA GLU A 70 1.66 33.80 15.50
C GLU A 70 2.53 32.55 15.70
N LEU A 71 3.76 32.57 15.19
CA LEU A 71 4.67 31.43 15.24
C LEU A 71 5.29 31.32 16.63
N VAL A 72 4.61 30.60 17.53
CA VAL A 72 5.19 30.19 18.81
C VAL A 72 6.23 29.09 18.58
N PRO A 73 7.43 29.17 19.19
CA PRO A 73 8.42 28.10 19.06
C PRO A 73 7.91 26.83 19.73
N SER A 74 7.67 25.79 18.93
CA SER A 74 7.29 24.44 19.36
C SER A 74 8.38 23.42 19.02
N ALA A 75 8.39 22.28 19.72
CA ALA A 75 9.33 21.18 19.44
C ALA A 75 9.11 20.51 18.07
N ILE A 76 7.96 20.74 17.43
CA ILE A 76 7.62 20.27 16.08
C ILE A 76 7.50 21.51 15.19
N THR A 77 8.24 21.51 14.08
CA THR A 77 8.27 22.60 13.08
C THR A 77 7.23 22.37 11.98
N TYR A 78 7.00 23.36 11.11
CA TYR A 78 6.11 23.15 9.95
C TYR A 78 6.72 22.20 8.93
N GLU A 79 8.03 22.21 8.81
CA GLU A 79 8.82 21.31 7.98
C GLU A 79 8.64 19.85 8.44
N ASP A 80 8.59 19.61 9.75
CA ASP A 80 8.29 18.28 10.33
C ASP A 80 6.87 17.80 9.98
N ILE A 81 5.91 18.72 9.90
CA ILE A 81 4.53 18.42 9.51
C ILE A 81 4.43 18.13 8.01
N ALA A 82 5.20 18.85 7.20
CA ALA A 82 5.23 18.72 5.74
C ALA A 82 6.02 17.50 5.25
N THR A 83 6.94 16.98 6.07
CA THR A 83 7.77 15.82 5.72
C THR A 83 7.03 14.50 5.94
N PHE A 84 7.21 13.57 5.02
CA PHE A 84 6.66 12.21 5.11
C PHE A 84 7.79 11.16 4.99
N PRO A 85 7.88 10.17 5.90
CA PRO A 85 7.08 9.98 7.11
C PRO A 85 7.26 11.11 8.12
N ARG A 86 6.22 11.39 8.92
CA ARG A 86 6.34 12.37 10.00
C ARG A 86 7.30 11.87 11.09
N PRO A 87 7.99 12.76 11.80
CA PRO A 87 8.80 12.36 12.95
C PRO A 87 8.01 11.48 13.92
N GLY A 88 8.58 10.35 14.31
CA GLY A 88 7.94 9.35 15.18
C GLY A 88 6.85 8.47 14.53
N CYS A 89 6.55 8.66 13.24
CA CYS A 89 5.56 7.86 12.51
C CYS A 89 6.18 6.76 11.62
N SER A 90 7.50 6.53 11.69
CA SER A 90 8.17 5.42 11.01
C SER A 90 8.08 4.15 11.85
N ALA A 91 6.92 3.48 11.79
CA ALA A 91 6.71 2.21 12.46
C ALA A 91 7.04 1.03 11.51
N PRO A 92 7.52 -0.11 12.04
CA PRO A 92 7.63 -1.34 11.27
C PRO A 92 6.27 -1.78 10.70
N ASP A 93 6.30 -2.37 9.51
CA ASP A 93 5.13 -2.86 8.79
C ASP A 93 5.31 -4.33 8.40
N SER A 94 4.22 -4.99 8.01
CA SER A 94 4.21 -6.39 7.54
C SER A 94 4.93 -7.33 8.52
N ILE A 95 4.62 -7.23 9.80
CA ILE A 95 5.25 -8.05 10.84
C ILE A 95 4.77 -9.49 10.69
N CYS A 96 5.70 -10.45 10.64
CA CYS A 96 5.39 -11.87 10.52
C CYS A 96 6.33 -12.71 11.38
N PHE A 97 5.84 -13.83 11.89
CA PHE A 97 6.65 -14.80 12.62
C PHE A 97 7.18 -15.86 11.65
N SER A 98 8.40 -16.31 11.90
CA SER A 98 8.95 -17.50 11.24
C SER A 98 8.12 -18.74 11.61
N LEU A 99 8.15 -19.77 10.75
CA LEU A 99 7.46 -21.05 10.98
C LEU A 99 7.90 -21.76 12.27
N ASP A 100 9.08 -21.43 12.79
CA ASP A 100 9.65 -21.97 14.03
C ASP A 100 9.46 -21.06 15.24
N ASP A 101 8.75 -19.93 15.11
CA ASP A 101 8.49 -18.91 16.15
C ASP A 101 9.74 -18.30 16.80
N LYS A 102 10.95 -18.51 16.26
CA LYS A 102 12.19 -17.99 16.85
C LYS A 102 12.58 -16.61 16.35
N THR A 103 12.06 -16.24 15.17
CA THR A 103 12.43 -15.01 14.47
C THR A 103 11.17 -14.24 14.09
N VAL A 104 11.18 -12.93 14.30
CA VAL A 104 10.17 -12.01 13.75
C VAL A 104 10.79 -11.25 12.59
N THR A 105 10.11 -11.23 11.46
CA THR A 105 10.46 -10.43 10.30
C THR A 105 9.56 -9.22 10.18
N TYR A 106 10.08 -8.12 9.65
CA TYR A 106 9.31 -6.90 9.43
C TYR A 106 9.98 -6.03 8.37
N LEU A 107 9.19 -5.14 7.77
CA LEU A 107 9.67 -4.10 6.88
C LEU A 107 9.84 -2.79 7.66
N ALA A 108 11.01 -2.18 7.56
CA ALA A 108 11.27 -0.87 8.17
C ALA A 108 12.23 -0.05 7.31
N SER A 109 12.33 1.24 7.61
CA SER A 109 13.38 2.12 7.08
C SER A 109 14.39 2.39 8.20
N SER A 110 15.69 2.25 7.89
CA SER A 110 16.78 2.55 8.84
C SER A 110 17.02 4.05 9.03
N ASP A 111 16.76 4.86 8.01
CA ASP A 111 17.05 6.29 7.93
C ASP A 111 15.81 7.19 8.09
N GLY A 112 14.63 6.58 8.31
CA GLY A 112 13.35 7.31 8.34
C GLY A 112 12.88 7.76 6.96
N SER A 113 13.47 7.24 5.88
CA SER A 113 13.01 7.46 4.52
C SER A 113 11.78 6.60 4.17
N LEU A 114 11.23 6.82 2.97
CA LEU A 114 10.17 5.98 2.42
C LEU A 114 10.66 4.64 1.87
N THR A 115 11.97 4.44 1.80
CA THR A 115 12.56 3.22 1.28
C THR A 115 12.63 2.19 2.39
N ARG A 116 11.93 1.06 2.20
CA ARG A 116 11.87 -0.03 3.17
C ARG A 116 12.84 -1.15 2.82
N GLN A 117 13.41 -1.73 3.87
CA GLN A 117 14.26 -2.92 3.87
C GLN A 117 13.60 -4.01 4.72
N LEU A 118 14.01 -5.26 4.48
CA LEU A 118 13.56 -6.40 5.28
C LEU A 118 14.53 -6.66 6.42
N TYR A 119 14.00 -6.69 7.64
CA TYR A 119 14.73 -7.00 8.85
C TYR A 119 14.20 -8.28 9.49
N ALA A 120 15.06 -8.92 10.29
CA ALA A 120 14.71 -10.00 11.19
C ALA A 120 15.25 -9.70 12.59
N VAL A 121 14.45 -9.99 13.60
CA VAL A 121 14.85 -9.97 15.00
C VAL A 121 14.72 -11.38 15.57
N ASP A 122 15.79 -11.85 16.20
CA ASP A 122 15.76 -13.07 17.02
C ASP A 122 15.06 -12.74 18.34
N ILE A 123 14.04 -13.53 18.70
CA ILE A 123 13.20 -13.28 19.87
C ILE A 123 13.97 -13.57 21.17
N GLU A 124 14.86 -14.56 21.18
CA GLU A 124 15.59 -14.94 22.40
C GLU A 124 16.66 -13.91 22.74
N THR A 125 17.39 -13.45 21.72
CA THR A 125 18.53 -12.53 21.90
C THR A 125 18.17 -11.06 21.73
N GLY A 126 17.03 -10.76 21.09
CA GLY A 126 16.65 -9.41 20.68
C GLY A 126 17.54 -8.84 19.56
N HIS A 127 18.41 -9.66 18.95
CA HIS A 127 19.35 -9.19 17.95
C HIS A 127 18.67 -8.94 16.61
N VAL A 128 18.75 -7.69 16.13
CA VAL A 128 18.21 -7.28 14.82
C VAL A 128 19.28 -7.44 13.73
N ARG A 129 18.90 -8.02 12.60
CA ARG A 129 19.73 -8.13 11.39
C ARG A 129 18.96 -7.73 10.15
N GLU A 130 19.66 -7.11 9.20
CA GLU A 130 19.12 -6.83 7.86
C GLU A 130 19.20 -8.11 7.00
N LEU A 131 18.09 -8.49 6.37
CA LEU A 131 18.02 -9.67 5.51
C LEU A 131 18.12 -9.32 4.03
N CYS A 132 17.41 -8.28 3.61
CA CYS A 132 17.35 -7.89 2.20
C CYS A 132 17.23 -6.37 2.06
N LYS A 133 18.08 -5.82 1.19
CA LYS A 133 18.06 -4.42 0.79
C LYS A 133 17.67 -4.33 -0.69
N PRO A 134 16.74 -3.44 -1.06
CA PRO A 134 16.47 -3.19 -2.46
C PRO A 134 17.76 -2.68 -3.16
N PRO A 135 18.00 -3.06 -4.42
CA PRO A 135 19.14 -2.53 -5.18
C PRO A 135 19.12 -1.00 -5.22
N SER A 136 20.29 -0.39 -5.26
CA SER A 136 20.40 1.07 -5.42
C SER A 136 19.69 1.51 -6.71
N GLY A 137 18.69 2.39 -6.58
CA GLY A 137 17.89 2.89 -7.71
C GLY A 137 16.55 2.16 -7.93
N THR A 138 16.28 1.08 -7.21
CA THR A 138 14.98 0.39 -7.28
C THR A 138 13.91 1.15 -6.49
N GLY A 139 12.84 1.52 -7.19
CA GLY A 139 11.69 2.23 -6.64
C GLY A 139 11.87 3.75 -6.47
N GLN A 140 12.89 4.33 -7.11
CA GLN A 140 12.91 5.76 -7.39
C GLN A 140 11.72 6.11 -8.30
N GLU A 141 11.07 7.24 -8.03
CA GLU A 141 9.91 7.68 -8.81
C GLU A 141 10.22 7.76 -10.30
N ASP A 142 11.44 8.16 -10.67
CA ASP A 142 11.87 8.30 -12.07
C ASP A 142 11.88 6.98 -12.84
N ASN A 143 11.99 5.84 -12.16
CA ASN A 143 12.08 4.53 -12.81
C ASN A 143 10.71 3.89 -13.09
N PHE A 144 9.62 4.46 -12.55
CA PHE A 144 8.27 3.94 -12.79
C PHE A 144 7.68 4.48 -14.10
N SER A 145 6.96 3.62 -14.83
CA SER A 145 6.15 4.06 -15.96
C SER A 145 5.02 5.00 -15.50
N LEU A 146 4.49 5.82 -16.41
CA LEU A 146 3.39 6.74 -16.10
C LEU A 146 2.14 5.99 -15.57
N GLU A 147 1.82 4.85 -16.18
CA GLU A 147 0.70 4.01 -15.73
C GLU A 147 0.89 3.52 -14.29
N GLU A 148 2.10 3.03 -13.96
CA GLU A 148 2.39 2.57 -12.60
C GLU A 148 2.38 3.71 -11.58
N LYS A 149 2.90 4.90 -11.94
CA LYS A 149 2.79 6.11 -11.10
C LYS A 149 1.33 6.42 -10.75
N LEU A 150 0.44 6.41 -11.75
CA LEU A 150 -0.98 6.69 -11.56
C LEU A 150 -1.69 5.59 -10.74
N ARG A 151 -1.31 4.33 -10.91
CA ARG A 151 -1.82 3.22 -10.09
C ARG A 151 -1.43 3.42 -8.63
N ARG A 152 -0.16 3.74 -8.35
CA ARG A 152 0.36 3.97 -7.01
C ARG A 152 -0.27 5.18 -6.33
N GLU A 153 -0.46 6.29 -7.07
CA GLU A 153 -1.14 7.48 -6.57
C GLU A 153 -2.58 7.15 -6.12
N ARG A 154 -3.36 6.44 -6.96
CA ARG A 154 -4.72 6.02 -6.61
C ARG A 154 -4.74 5.03 -5.44
N ALA A 155 -3.76 4.14 -5.37
CA ALA A 155 -3.60 3.20 -4.27
C ALA A 155 -2.97 3.83 -3.01
N ARG A 156 -2.59 5.12 -3.07
CA ARG A 156 -1.90 5.86 -2.00
C ARG A 156 -0.62 5.16 -1.53
N GLN A 157 0.11 4.55 -2.45
CA GLN A 157 1.32 3.77 -2.18
C GLN A 157 2.57 4.64 -2.21
N LEU A 158 2.92 5.21 -1.05
CA LEU A 158 4.07 6.10 -0.89
C LEU A 158 5.40 5.36 -0.65
N HIS A 159 5.36 4.16 -0.08
CA HIS A 159 6.58 3.44 0.32
C HIS A 159 7.28 2.78 -0.86
N THR A 160 8.59 2.94 -0.92
CA THR A 160 9.50 2.43 -1.95
C THR A 160 10.34 1.27 -1.40
N GLY A 161 11.03 0.54 -2.28
CA GLY A 161 11.85 -0.60 -1.91
C GLY A 161 11.01 -1.87 -1.82
N ILE A 162 11.17 -2.61 -0.72
CA ILE A 162 10.38 -3.83 -0.48
C ILE A 162 9.02 -3.42 0.08
N THR A 163 7.95 -3.71 -0.65
CA THR A 163 6.57 -3.36 -0.25
C THR A 163 5.79 -4.53 0.34
N SER A 164 6.20 -5.76 0.03
CA SER A 164 5.57 -6.99 0.48
C SER A 164 6.62 -8.09 0.53
N TYR A 165 6.41 -9.06 1.41
CA TYR A 165 7.17 -10.30 1.45
C TYR A 165 6.27 -11.40 2.04
N ALA A 166 6.65 -12.65 1.89
CA ALA A 166 5.93 -13.79 2.45
C ALA A 166 6.89 -14.87 2.93
N TRP A 167 6.47 -15.63 3.94
CA TRP A 167 7.12 -16.88 4.29
C TRP A 167 6.60 -18.01 3.42
N ALA A 168 7.51 -18.88 3.00
CA ALA A 168 7.24 -20.12 2.29
C ALA A 168 7.88 -21.29 3.04
N GLU A 169 7.26 -22.46 2.96
CA GLU A 169 7.86 -23.68 3.46
C GLU A 169 9.02 -24.10 2.54
N GLY A 170 10.22 -24.24 3.10
CA GLY A 170 11.36 -24.74 2.36
C GLY A 170 11.34 -26.25 2.22
N ALA A 171 12.04 -26.76 1.20
CA ALA A 171 12.15 -28.21 0.95
C ALA A 171 12.70 -29.00 2.15
N ASP A 172 13.48 -28.36 3.01
CA ASP A 172 14.10 -28.97 4.20
C ASP A 172 13.28 -28.74 5.48
N GLY A 173 12.04 -28.22 5.37
CA GLY A 173 11.22 -27.77 6.50
C GLY A 173 11.67 -26.44 7.12
N ALA A 174 12.81 -25.90 6.68
CA ALA A 174 13.24 -24.55 7.04
C ALA A 174 12.40 -23.50 6.30
N GLY A 175 11.86 -22.51 7.02
CA GLY A 175 11.16 -21.38 6.41
C GLY A 175 12.06 -20.62 5.44
N LYS A 176 11.54 -20.29 4.25
CA LYS A 176 12.18 -19.42 3.26
C LYS A 176 11.39 -18.13 3.12
N ILE A 177 12.06 -17.03 2.83
CA ILE A 177 11.42 -15.73 2.62
C ILE A 177 11.37 -15.42 1.12
N LEU A 178 10.19 -15.05 0.64
CA LEU A 178 9.93 -14.56 -0.70
C LEU A 178 9.70 -13.05 -0.65
N VAL A 179 10.40 -12.30 -1.48
CA VAL A 179 10.33 -10.83 -1.58
C VAL A 179 9.82 -10.44 -2.96
#